data_AF-A0A3A8F158-F1
#
_entry.id   AF-A0A3A8F158-F1
#
_cell.length_a   1.000
_cell.length_b   1.000
_cell.length_c   1.000
_cell.angle_alpha   90.00
_cell.angle_beta   90.00
_cell.angle_gamma   90.00
#
_symmetry.space_group_name_H-M   'P 1'
#
loop_
_entity.id
_entity.type
_entity.pdbx_description
1 polymer ?
#
loop_
_entity_poly.entity_id
_entity_poly.type
_entity_poly.pdbx_seq_one_letter_code
_entity_poly.pdbx_strand_id
1 'polypeptide(L)' 'MAMRPEVRRRAIVIIVFSIVQWVFMRYIVDNQLFNLTTYNRIVIFCASSLAGAFAIFVALIYMVLKGNADKEE' A
#
# COMPACT_ATOMS: atom_id res chain seq x y z
N MET A 1 20.61 12.51 -10.77
CA MET A 1 19.82 11.27 -10.75
C MET A 1 18.34 11.64 -10.88
N ALA A 2 17.88 11.90 -12.11
CA ALA A 2 16.51 12.30 -12.36
C ALA A 2 15.67 11.05 -12.66
N MET A 3 14.89 10.61 -11.68
CA MET A 3 13.98 9.48 -11.85
C MET A 3 12.93 9.80 -12.92
N ARG A 4 12.60 8.82 -13.78
CA ARG A 4 11.55 8.99 -14.81
C ARG A 4 10.24 9.43 -14.13
N PRO A 5 9.63 10.56 -14.55
CA PRO A 5 8.48 11.14 -13.87
C PRO A 5 7.26 10.21 -13.83
N GLU A 6 7.12 9.33 -14.82
CA GLU A 6 6.05 8.34 -14.89
C GLU A 6 6.15 7.26 -13.80
N VAL A 7 7.36 6.73 -13.55
CA VAL A 7 7.60 5.70 -12.54
C VAL A 7 7.32 6.27 -11.14
N ARG A 8 7.79 7.49 -10.89
CA ARG A 8 7.52 8.23 -9.65
C ARG A 8 6.03 8.43 -9.44
N ARG A 9 5.29 8.87 -10.47
CA ARG A 9 3.85 9.11 -10.38
C ARG A 9 3.08 7.82 -10.07
N ARG A 10 3.40 6.71 -10.75
CA ARG A 10 2.76 5.41 -10.52
C ARG A 10 3.02 4.90 -9.10
N ALA A 11 4.26 4.98 -8.63
CA ALA A 11 4.61 4.56 -7.27
C ALA A 11 3.85 5.39 -6.22
N ILE A 12 3.81 6.72 -6.36
CA ILE A 12 3.05 7.60 -5.46
C ILE A 12 1.56 7.24 -5.45
N VAL A 13 0.95 7.00 -6.61
CA VAL A 13 -0.46 6.60 -6.71
C VAL A 13 -0.72 5.30 -5.94
N ILE A 14 0.15 4.29 -6.07
CA ILE A 14 0.01 3.01 -5.35
C ILE A 14 0.16 3.22 -3.84
N ILE A 15 1.10 4.04 -3.40
CA ILE A 15 1.30 4.36 -1.98
C ILE A 15 0.06 5.05 -1.41
N VAL A 16 -0.44 6.10 -2.07
CA VAL A 16 -1.64 6.83 -1.64
C VAL A 16 -2.85 5.90 -1.63
N PHE A 17 -3.02 5.08 -2.67
CA PHE A 17 -4.10 4.11 -2.74
C PHE A 17 -4.04 3.11 -1.57
N SER A 18 -2.85 2.59 -1.25
CA SER A 18 -2.66 1.65 -0.15
C SER A 18 -3.02 2.26 1.21
N ILE A 19 -2.65 3.52 1.44
CA ILE A 19 -3.01 4.26 2.65
C ILE A 19 -4.52 4.46 2.74
N VAL A 20 -5.16 4.91 1.65
CA VAL A 20 -6.62 5.12 1.61
C VAL A 20 -7.38 3.82 1.85
N GLN A 21 -6.94 2.72 1.23
CA GLN A 21 -7.52 1.39 1.44
C GLN A 21 -7.38 0.94 2.90
N TRP A 22 -6.23 1.17 3.52
CA TRP A 22 -6.02 0.86 4.93
C TRP A 22 -6.94 1.69 5.86
N VAL A 23 -7.06 2.99 5.63
CA VAL A 23 -7.95 3.87 6.42
C VAL A 23 -9.41 3.44 6.27
N PHE A 24 -9.84 3.10 5.05
CA PHE A 24 -11.20 2.63 4.79
C PHE A 24 -11.49 1.32 5.54
N MET A 25 -10.56 0.37 5.50
CA MET A 25 -10.73 -0.89 6.23
C MET A 25 -10.71 -0.70 7.74
N ARG A 26 -9.88 0.23 8.24
CA ARG A 26 -9.87 0.61 9.66
C ARG A 26 -11.21 1.19 10.09
N TYR A 27 -11.79 2.08 9.29
CA TYR A 27 -13.10 2.68 9.55
C TYR A 27 -14.21 1.62 9.62
N ILE A 28 -14.18 0.64 8.71
CA ILE A 28 -15.11 -0.50 8.72
C ILE A 28 -15.03 -1.29 10.02
N VAL A 29 -13.81 -1.58 10.48
CA VAL A 29 -13.57 -2.35 11.70
C VAL A 29 -14.00 -1.57 12.95
N ASP A 30 -13.70 -0.28 13.02
CA ASP A 30 -14.03 0.57 14.18
C ASP A 30 -15.55 0.83 14.29
N ASN A 31 -16.26 1.00 13.16
CA ASN A 31 -17.71 1.21 13.15
C ASN A 31 -18.55 -0.07 13.12
N GLN A 32 -17.92 -1.25 13.20
CA GLN A 32 -18.59 -2.55 13.22
C GLN A 32 -19.53 -2.81 12.03
N LEU A 33 -19.23 -2.19 10.87
CA LEU A 33 -20.14 -2.14 9.72
C LEU A 33 -20.53 -3.51 9.15
N PHE A 34 -19.77 -4.57 9.44
CA PHE A 34 -20.05 -5.95 9.01
C PHE A 34 -20.49 -6.89 10.13
N ASN A 35 -20.85 -6.37 11.31
CA ASN A 35 -21.23 -7.16 12.49
C ASN A 35 -20.25 -8.34 12.78
N LEU A 36 -18.95 -8.07 12.60
CA LEU A 36 -17.88 -9.06 12.74
C LEU A 36 -17.63 -9.34 14.23
N THR A 37 -17.34 -10.60 14.56
CA THR A 37 -16.85 -10.97 15.90
C THR A 37 -15.50 -10.31 16.20
N THR A 38 -15.15 -10.19 17.48
CA THR A 38 -13.90 -9.57 17.93
C THR A 38 -12.66 -10.21 17.30
N TYR A 39 -12.64 -11.54 17.21
CA TYR A 39 -11.54 -12.28 16.57
C TYR A 39 -11.40 -11.94 15.09
N ASN A 40 -12.51 -11.92 14.33
CA ASN A 40 -12.46 -11.61 12.91
C ASN A 40 -11.97 -10.18 12.64
N ARG A 41 -12.30 -9.23 13.51
CA ARG A 41 -11.81 -7.84 13.41
C ARG A 41 -10.30 -7.74 13.56
N ILE A 42 -9.73 -8.46 14.53
CA ILE A 42 -8.28 -8.46 14.76
C ILE A 42 -7.56 -9.05 13.55
N VAL A 43 -8.06 -10.17 13.02
CA VAL A 43 -7.48 -10.82 11.84
C VAL A 43 -7.56 -9.90 10.62
N ILE A 44 -8.73 -9.29 10.36
CA ILE A 44 -8.92 -8.37 9.24
C ILE A 44 -8.03 -7.14 9.37
N PHE A 45 -7.93 -6.55 10.56
CA PHE A 45 -7.05 -5.41 10.81
C PHE A 45 -5.58 -5.77 10.55
N CYS A 46 -5.13 -6.92 11.02
CA CYS A 46 -3.76 -7.39 10.85
C CYS A 46 -3.46 -7.70 9.38
N ALA A 47 -4.34 -8.45 8.71
CA ALA A 47 -4.21 -8.78 7.29
C ALA A 47 -4.24 -7.53 6.40
N SER A 48 -5.13 -6.57 6.68
CA SER A 48 -5.22 -5.31 5.94
C SER A 48 -3.96 -4.46 6.13
N SER A 49 -3.43 -4.38 7.35
CA SER A 49 -2.19 -3.64 7.65
C SER A 49 -0.98 -4.29 6.95
N LEU A 50 -0.88 -5.62 6.96
CA LEU A 50 0.15 -6.35 6.25
C LEU A 50 0.05 -6.15 4.74
N ALA A 51 -1.14 -6.25 4.16
CA ALA A 51 -1.37 -6.04 2.74
C ALA A 51 -1.00 -4.62 2.30
N GLY A 52 -1.41 -3.61 3.07
CA GLY A 52 -1.06 -2.20 2.81
C GLY A 52 0.44 -1.95 2.88
N ALA A 53 1.12 -2.45 3.92
CA ALA A 53 2.57 -2.33 4.05
C ALA A 53 3.31 -3.05 2.92
N PHE A 54 2.88 -4.26 2.57
CA PHE A 54 3.47 -5.02 1.47
C PHE A 54 3.31 -4.30 0.13
N ALA A 55 2.13 -3.74 -0.16
CA ALA A 55 1.90 -2.97 -1.38
C ALA A 55 2.81 -1.73 -1.47
N ILE A 56 3.03 -1.04 -0.34
CA ILE A 56 3.97 0.09 -0.26
C ILE A 56 5.41 -0.38 -0.54
N PHE A 57 5.85 -1.48 0.07
CA PHE A 57 7.19 -2.04 -0.18
C PHE A 57 7.38 -2.41 -1.66
N VAL A 58 6.41 -3.09 -2.27
CA VAL A 58 6.45 -3.43 -3.71
C VAL A 58 6.50 -2.17 -4.57
N ALA A 59 5.72 -1.14 -4.25
CA ALA A 59 5.75 0.14 -4.97
C ALA A 59 7.11 0.83 -4.88
N LEU A 60 7.74 0.82 -3.70
CA LEU A 60 9.08 1.36 -3.49
C LEU A 60 10.14 0.56 -4.25
N ILE A 61 10.08 -0.78 -4.20
CA ILE A 61 10.99 -1.66 -4.96
C ILE A 61 10.86 -1.41 -6.45
N TYR A 62 9.63 -1.34 -6.98
CA TYR A 62 9.37 -0.99 -8.38
C TYR A 62 9.97 0.37 -8.75
N MET A 63 9.84 1.35 -7.85
CA MET A 63 10.41 2.67 -8.01
C MET A 63 11.93 2.64 -8.10
N VAL A 64 12.60 1.85 -7.24
CA VAL A 64 14.06 1.70 -7.22
C VAL A 64 14.56 0.96 -8.46
N LEU A 65 13.98 -0.20 -8.78
CA LEU A 65 14.40 -1.03 -9.91
C LEU A 65 14.21 -0.29 -11.24
N LYS A 66 13.01 0.23 -11.48
CA LYS A 66 12.67 0.85 -12.77
C LYS A 66 13.06 2.31 -12.87
N GLY A 67 13.20 3.01 -11.75
CA GLY A 67 13.71 4.37 -11.71
C GLY A 67 15.23 4.45 -11.92
N ASN A 68 15.95 3.34 -11.78
CA ASN A 68 17.41 3.27 -11.88
C ASN A 68 17.90 2.33 -13.00
N ALA A 69 17.00 1.77 -13.82
CA ALA A 69 17.32 0.88 -14.94
C ALA A 69 18.17 1.53 -16.06
N ASP A 70 18.32 2.86 -16.05
CA ASP A 70 19.20 3.59 -16.97
C ASP A 70 20.67 3.68 -16.48
N LYS A 71 21.05 2.92 -15.44
CA LYS A 71 22.46 2.78 -15.01
C LYS A 71 23.17 1.55 -15.59
N GLU A 72 22.58 0.88 -16.56
CA GLU A 72 23.28 -0.10 -17.38
C GLU A 72 24.14 0.63 -18.43
N GLU A 73 25.12 1.41 -17.95
CA GLU A 73 26.43 1.67 -18.58
C GLU A 73 27.49 1.78 -17.48
#